data_AF-A0A803NGF5-F1
#
_entry.id   AF-A0A803NGF5-F1
#
_cell.length_a   1.000
_cell.length_b   1.000
_cell.length_c   1.000
_cell.angle_alpha   90.00
_cell.angle_beta   90.00
_cell.angle_gamma   90.00
#
_symmetry.space_group_name_H-M   'P 1'
#
loop_
_entity.id
_entity.type
_entity.pdbx_description
1 polymer ?
#
loop_
_entity_poly.entity_id
_entity_poly.type
_entity_poly.pdbx_seq_one_letter_code
_entity_poly.pdbx_strand_id
1 'polypeptide(L)'
;MSSLIDMAQDHHQPLILQSSPRVPYKDSSECGDEIVPCSLSHDPVSSSPTPADDNQRLVSLDVFRGLTIALMILVDDAGGAFPSINHAPWFGVTLADFVMPFFLFGVGVSISLVFKKLSNKPNATQKVLLRGIKLFLLGLLLQGGYFHGRNHLTYGVDVGKIRWLGVLQRISIAYLLASLSEIWFVKNIRVESPAAFTRKYYTQGLFAILLCSVYMVLLYGLYVPNWAFAASHLNSSGYASKFQAVHCEVRGSLEPPCNSVGLIDRVILGENHLYQHPVYRRTKECSVNSPDYGPRPPNSPGWCLAPFDPEGILSSLMAAITCFLGVHYGHIVVHFKGQRQKILLWSVFSFPLIIMGFILEVIGIPFSKPLYTLSYTCLTAGASGLCLTVIYYIVDVKCIRKPTLLLQWMGMNALIIYALAACELFPAAVQGFYWRSPESNLVDGTEALLQAILHSRKWGTLVFVMLEILFWGIIAGFLHMKGIYMKL
;
A
#
# COMPACT_ATOMS: atom_id res chain seq x y z
N MET A 1 36.44 -26.50 32.90
CA MET A 1 36.09 -26.26 31.49
C MET A 1 35.55 -24.83 31.35
N SER A 2 36.27 -23.70 31.37
CA SER A 2 37.68 -23.35 31.24
C SER A 2 38.42 -24.03 30.09
N SER A 3 38.21 -23.56 28.87
CA SER A 3 39.23 -23.06 27.94
C SER A 3 38.61 -22.75 26.56
N LEU A 4 39.12 -21.71 25.90
CA LEU A 4 38.74 -21.11 24.59
C LEU A 4 38.00 -19.76 24.68
N ILE A 5 38.64 -18.85 25.42
CA ILE A 5 38.65 -17.40 25.19
C ILE A 5 40.07 -17.06 24.70
N ASP A 6 40.15 -16.06 23.81
CA ASP A 6 41.34 -15.44 23.20
C ASP A 6 42.01 -16.17 22.03
N MET A 7 41.76 -15.66 20.81
CA MET A 7 42.77 -14.97 19.98
C MET A 7 42.19 -14.68 18.58
N ALA A 8 41.80 -13.43 18.34
CA ALA A 8 41.97 -12.70 17.07
C ALA A 8 41.17 -11.39 17.13
N GLN A 9 41.74 -10.43 17.84
CA GLN A 9 41.36 -9.03 17.78
C GLN A 9 42.35 -8.37 16.81
N ASP A 10 41.92 -8.04 15.60
CA ASP A 10 42.44 -6.84 14.92
C ASP A 10 41.54 -6.35 13.77
N HIS A 11 41.36 -5.02 13.77
CA HIS A 11 40.71 -4.17 12.77
C HIS A 11 39.24 -4.41 12.37
N HIS A 12 38.32 -3.99 13.24
CA HIS A 12 37.07 -3.37 12.79
C HIS A 12 36.72 -2.15 13.66
N GLN A 13 36.99 -0.95 13.13
CA GLN A 13 36.38 0.29 13.61
C GLN A 13 34.85 0.23 13.39
N PRO A 14 34.00 0.34 14.42
CA PRO A 14 32.57 0.53 14.24
C PRO A 14 32.29 2.03 14.06
N LEU A 15 32.29 2.49 12.81
CA LEU A 15 31.67 3.78 12.46
C LEU A 15 30.16 3.54 12.25
N ILE A 16 29.37 3.84 13.28
CA ILE A 16 28.09 4.59 13.30
C ILE A 16 27.54 4.38 14.72
N LEU A 17 28.21 5.01 15.69
CA LEU A 17 27.62 5.39 16.96
C LEU A 17 27.73 6.92 17.02
N GLN A 18 26.78 7.60 16.37
CA GLN A 18 26.53 9.00 16.64
C GLN A 18 25.03 9.16 16.80
N SER A 19 24.67 9.46 18.04
CA SER A 19 23.48 10.21 18.40
C SER A 19 23.18 11.23 17.31
N SER A 20 21.99 11.14 16.71
CA SER A 20 21.51 12.13 15.78
C SER A 20 21.53 13.49 16.51
N PRO A 21 22.36 14.47 16.11
CA PRO A 21 22.22 15.80 16.64
C PRO A 21 20.85 16.30 16.22
N ARG A 22 20.13 16.99 17.11
CA ARG A 22 18.94 17.77 16.74
C ARG A 22 19.33 18.61 15.53
N VAL A 23 18.78 18.30 14.36
CA VAL A 23 18.90 19.16 13.18
C VAL A 23 18.02 20.36 13.49
N PRO A 24 18.58 21.57 13.67
CA PRO A 24 17.76 22.76 13.68
C PRO A 24 17.11 22.85 12.30
N TYR A 25 15.80 23.12 12.27
CA TYR A 25 15.09 23.46 11.04
C TYR A 25 15.82 24.64 10.39
N LYS A 26 16.67 24.34 9.41
CA LYS A 26 17.25 25.34 8.51
C LYS A 26 16.18 25.58 7.47
N ASP A 27 15.58 26.78 7.49
CA ASP A 27 14.82 27.27 6.34
C ASP A 27 15.74 27.11 5.11
N SER A 28 15.40 26.13 4.27
CA SER A 28 16.01 25.96 2.96
C SER A 28 15.29 26.93 2.05
N SER A 29 15.58 28.22 2.24
CA SER A 29 15.04 29.35 1.47
C SER A 29 15.85 29.65 0.19
N GLU A 30 16.82 28.81 -0.18
CA GLU A 30 17.45 28.88 -1.51
C GLU A 30 16.70 27.98 -2.50
N CYS A 31 15.50 28.42 -2.88
CA CYS A 31 14.76 27.94 -4.05
C CYS A 31 15.34 28.79 -5.21
N GLY A 32 16.42 28.31 -5.86
CA GLY A 32 17.20 29.08 -6.83
C GLY A 32 16.47 29.32 -8.16
N ASP A 33 16.10 30.58 -8.42
CA ASP A 33 15.80 31.12 -9.74
C ASP A 33 16.95 32.06 -10.14
N GLU A 34 17.87 31.61 -11.01
CA GLU A 34 18.74 32.54 -11.74
C GLU A 34 18.14 32.81 -13.11
N ILE A 35 17.53 33.99 -13.25
CA ILE A 35 17.47 34.71 -14.53
C ILE A 35 18.47 35.86 -14.38
N VAL A 36 19.66 35.69 -14.96
CA VAL A 36 20.72 36.72 -15.01
C VAL A 36 20.44 37.67 -16.17
N PRO A 37 20.39 39.00 -15.96
CA PRO A 37 20.87 39.95 -16.94
C PRO A 37 22.30 40.40 -16.59
N CYS A 38 23.15 40.47 -17.61
CA CYS A 38 24.56 40.85 -17.53
C CYS A 38 24.79 42.22 -16.85
N SER A 39 25.76 42.28 -15.94
CA SER A 39 26.51 43.50 -15.64
C SER A 39 27.95 43.14 -15.26
N LEU A 40 28.91 43.73 -15.99
CA LEU A 40 30.35 43.60 -15.76
C LEU A 40 30.75 44.27 -14.43
N SER A 41 31.49 43.53 -13.59
CA SER A 41 32.58 44.09 -12.78
C SER A 41 33.45 42.95 -12.26
N HIS A 42 34.74 43.04 -12.56
CA HIS A 42 35.82 42.16 -12.09
C HIS A 42 35.95 42.20 -10.57
N ASP A 43 36.10 41.02 -9.94
CA ASP A 43 37.06 40.74 -8.84
C ASP A 43 37.15 39.22 -8.59
N PRO A 44 38.36 38.62 -8.40
CA PRO A 44 38.50 37.18 -8.25
C PRO A 44 38.52 36.79 -6.77
N VAL A 45 37.41 36.29 -6.23
CA VAL A 45 37.40 35.55 -4.97
C VAL A 45 37.17 34.07 -5.28
N SER A 46 38.21 33.27 -5.09
CA SER A 46 38.15 31.81 -5.23
C SER A 46 37.31 31.20 -4.11
N SER A 47 36.04 30.93 -4.36
CA SER A 47 35.26 30.00 -3.56
C SER A 47 35.29 28.62 -4.23
N SER A 48 36.00 27.68 -3.61
CA SER A 48 35.90 26.26 -3.94
C SER A 48 34.43 25.80 -3.79
N PRO A 49 33.89 25.02 -4.74
CA PRO A 49 32.53 24.51 -4.62
C PRO A 49 32.48 23.51 -3.47
N THR A 50 31.72 23.83 -2.43
CA THR A 50 31.31 22.86 -1.41
C THR A 50 30.56 21.71 -2.08
N PRO A 51 30.88 20.45 -1.76
CA PRO A 51 30.19 19.32 -2.37
C PRO A 51 28.71 19.35 -1.96
N ALA A 52 27.82 19.42 -2.97
CA ALA A 52 26.37 19.37 -2.78
C ALA A 52 26.00 18.12 -1.95
N ASP A 53 25.22 18.34 -0.89
CA ASP A 53 24.80 17.31 0.06
C ASP A 53 23.96 16.22 -0.64
N ASP A 54 24.57 15.06 -0.85
CA ASP A 54 24.09 14.01 -1.75
C ASP A 54 22.97 13.13 -1.12
N ASN A 55 22.39 13.58 0.00
CA ASN A 55 21.41 12.84 0.82
C ASN A 55 20.10 13.60 1.11
N GLN A 56 19.72 14.54 0.25
CA GLN A 56 18.47 15.27 0.42
C GLN A 56 17.25 14.33 0.27
N ARG A 57 16.41 14.31 1.31
CA ARG A 57 15.17 13.52 1.35
C ARG A 57 14.11 14.11 0.43
N LEU A 58 13.40 13.26 -0.31
CA LEU A 58 12.33 13.68 -1.22
C LEU A 58 11.03 13.95 -0.43
N VAL A 59 10.73 15.23 -0.17
CA VAL A 59 9.60 15.65 0.68
C VAL A 59 8.25 15.28 0.06
N SER A 60 8.10 15.45 -1.25
CA SER A 60 6.89 15.05 -1.98
C SER A 60 6.52 13.58 -1.81
N LEU A 61 7.51 12.68 -1.67
CA LEU A 61 7.25 11.26 -1.44
C LEU A 61 6.69 11.00 -0.03
N ASP A 62 7.14 11.75 0.98
CA ASP A 62 6.55 11.67 2.31
C ASP A 62 5.11 12.22 2.29
N VAL A 63 4.87 13.34 1.63
CA VAL A 63 3.50 13.89 1.48
C VAL A 63 2.58 12.91 0.73
N PHE A 64 3.05 12.27 -0.34
CA PHE A 64 2.30 11.25 -1.07
C PHE A 64 1.91 10.06 -0.18
N ARG A 65 2.84 9.58 0.66
CA ARG A 65 2.55 8.52 1.65
C ARG A 65 1.55 8.97 2.70
N GLY A 66 1.69 10.19 3.20
CA GLY A 66 0.76 10.79 4.15
C GLY A 66 -0.65 10.91 3.60
N LEU A 67 -0.77 11.39 2.36
CA LEU A 67 -2.04 11.44 1.64
C LEU A 67 -2.64 10.03 1.52
N THR A 68 -1.82 9.04 1.21
CA THR A 68 -2.28 7.64 1.09
C THR A 68 -2.81 7.09 2.42
N ILE A 69 -2.12 7.37 3.54
CA ILE A 69 -2.59 6.99 4.88
C ILE A 69 -3.87 7.74 5.26
N ALA A 70 -3.94 9.05 5.01
CA ALA A 70 -5.13 9.83 5.28
C ALA A 70 -6.32 9.34 4.45
N LEU A 71 -6.09 8.98 3.19
CA LEU A 71 -7.11 8.42 2.31
C LEU A 71 -7.58 7.05 2.79
N MET A 72 -6.68 6.21 3.27
CA MET A 72 -7.01 4.91 3.87
C MET A 72 -7.97 5.06 5.05
N ILE A 73 -7.62 5.90 6.03
CA ILE A 73 -8.49 6.21 7.19
C ILE A 73 -9.85 6.74 6.69
N LEU A 74 -9.84 7.67 5.72
CA LEU A 74 -11.07 8.22 5.17
C LEU A 74 -12.00 7.15 4.60
N VAL A 75 -11.48 6.23 3.79
CA VAL A 75 -12.31 5.25 3.09
C VAL A 75 -12.71 4.06 3.97
N ASP A 76 -11.88 3.69 4.93
CA ASP A 76 -12.17 2.61 5.88
C ASP A 76 -13.30 3.02 6.83
N ASP A 77 -13.27 4.25 7.35
CA ASP A 77 -14.22 4.71 8.37
C ASP A 77 -15.44 5.44 7.81
N ALA A 78 -15.29 6.22 6.72
CA ALA A 78 -16.40 6.94 6.10
C ALA A 78 -17.01 6.19 4.90
N GLY A 79 -16.38 5.12 4.41
CA GLY A 79 -16.83 4.37 3.23
C GLY A 79 -18.27 3.88 3.34
N GLY A 80 -18.67 3.34 4.49
CA GLY A 80 -20.04 2.86 4.71
C GLY A 80 -21.12 3.95 4.60
N ALA A 81 -20.77 5.22 4.82
CA ALA A 81 -21.71 6.34 4.70
C ALA A 81 -21.81 6.88 3.26
N PHE A 82 -20.76 6.69 2.44
CA PHE A 82 -20.64 7.26 1.09
C PHE A 82 -20.18 6.17 0.09
N PRO A 83 -21.11 5.57 -0.68
CA PRO A 83 -20.77 4.50 -1.63
C PRO A 83 -19.69 4.85 -2.66
N SER A 84 -19.57 6.13 -3.05
CA SER A 84 -18.56 6.60 -4.01
C SER A 84 -17.13 6.56 -3.46
N ILE A 85 -16.95 6.55 -2.13
CA ILE A 85 -15.65 6.44 -1.48
C ILE A 85 -15.41 5.06 -0.88
N ASN A 86 -16.39 4.15 -0.92
CA ASN A 86 -16.25 2.76 -0.51
C ASN A 86 -15.79 1.89 -1.67
N HIS A 87 -15.15 0.74 -1.40
CA HIS A 87 -14.71 -0.21 -2.42
C HIS A 87 -15.82 -0.62 -3.40
N ALA A 88 -15.44 -0.82 -4.67
CA ALA A 88 -16.31 -1.48 -5.64
C ALA A 88 -16.58 -2.94 -5.20
N PRO A 89 -17.83 -3.45 -5.33
CA PRO A 89 -18.17 -4.82 -4.89
C PRO A 89 -17.37 -5.93 -5.58
N TRP A 90 -17.07 -5.78 -6.87
CA TRP A 90 -16.28 -6.76 -7.63
C TRP A 90 -15.59 -6.15 -8.86
N PHE A 91 -16.39 -5.67 -9.81
CA PHE A 91 -15.94 -4.91 -10.96
C PHE A 91 -16.16 -3.41 -10.77
N GLY A 92 -15.32 -2.62 -11.43
CA GLY A 92 -15.29 -1.17 -11.32
C GLY A 92 -14.19 -0.69 -10.37
N VAL A 93 -14.12 0.63 -10.23
CA VAL A 93 -13.11 1.31 -9.42
C VAL A 93 -13.75 2.51 -8.73
N THR A 94 -13.43 2.67 -7.45
CA THR A 94 -13.87 3.76 -6.57
C THR A 94 -12.66 4.37 -5.86
N LEU A 95 -12.86 5.43 -5.07
CA LEU A 95 -11.76 6.12 -4.41
C LEU A 95 -10.93 5.18 -3.51
N ALA A 96 -11.57 4.29 -2.75
CA ALA A 96 -10.89 3.35 -1.86
C ALA A 96 -9.95 2.39 -2.60
N ASP A 97 -10.25 2.09 -3.87
CA ASP A 97 -9.48 1.14 -4.65
C ASP A 97 -8.11 1.70 -5.05
N PHE A 98 -7.86 3.01 -4.96
CA PHE A 98 -6.56 3.61 -5.26
C PHE A 98 -5.55 3.54 -4.09
N VAL A 99 -6.01 3.30 -2.86
CA VAL A 99 -5.18 3.37 -1.64
C VAL A 99 -4.01 2.37 -1.68
N MET A 100 -4.29 1.09 -1.90
CA MET A 100 -3.23 0.06 -1.94
C MET A 100 -2.24 0.29 -3.10
N PRO A 101 -2.67 0.54 -4.35
CA PRO A 101 -1.75 0.87 -5.43
C PRO A 101 -0.83 2.05 -5.10
N PHE A 102 -1.34 3.09 -4.45
CA PHE A 102 -0.53 4.24 -4.04
C PHE A 102 0.55 3.82 -3.03
N PHE A 103 0.22 2.98 -2.04
CA PHE A 103 1.23 2.43 -1.13
C PHE A 103 2.32 1.65 -1.86
N LEU A 104 1.93 0.70 -2.71
CA LEU A 104 2.86 -0.16 -3.46
C LEU A 104 3.78 0.68 -4.36
N PHE A 105 3.21 1.66 -5.06
CA PHE A 105 3.96 2.58 -5.89
C PHE A 105 4.97 3.40 -5.08
N GLY A 106 4.54 3.97 -3.94
CA GLY A 106 5.43 4.72 -3.04
C GLY A 106 6.52 3.87 -2.38
N VAL A 107 6.28 2.58 -2.15
CA VAL A 107 7.30 1.61 -1.74
C VAL A 107 8.32 1.43 -2.87
N GLY A 108 7.85 1.24 -4.10
CA GLY A 108 8.68 1.15 -5.29
C GLY A 108 9.62 2.33 -5.48
N VAL A 109 9.08 3.57 -5.41
CA VAL A 109 9.90 4.79 -5.52
C VAL A 109 11.03 4.78 -4.49
N SER A 110 10.75 4.39 -3.24
CA SER A 110 11.79 4.31 -2.20
C SER A 110 12.85 3.23 -2.41
N ILE A 111 12.52 2.10 -3.02
CA ILE A 111 13.50 1.04 -3.31
C ILE A 111 14.64 1.63 -4.15
N SER A 112 14.32 2.33 -5.24
CA SER A 112 15.33 2.94 -6.12
C SER A 112 16.17 4.02 -5.42
N LEU A 113 15.59 4.79 -4.51
CA LEU A 113 16.29 5.83 -3.75
C LEU A 113 17.27 5.22 -2.73
N VAL A 114 16.87 4.11 -2.09
CA VAL A 114 17.71 3.37 -1.14
C VAL A 114 18.88 2.69 -1.85
N PHE A 115 18.64 2.08 -3.02
CA PHE A 115 19.66 1.34 -3.76
C PHE A 115 20.44 2.18 -4.78
N LYS A 116 20.33 3.52 -4.75
CA LYS A 116 21.08 4.44 -5.64
C LYS A 116 22.59 4.19 -5.67
N LYS A 117 23.17 3.75 -4.54
CA LYS A 117 24.59 3.40 -4.37
C LYS A 117 24.71 2.03 -3.70
N LEU A 118 24.51 0.97 -4.47
CA LEU A 118 24.65 -0.40 -3.99
C LEU A 118 26.13 -0.83 -3.96
N SER A 119 26.67 -1.07 -2.77
CA SER A 119 28.07 -1.50 -2.59
C SER A 119 28.22 -3.03 -2.50
N ASN A 120 27.37 -3.72 -1.74
CA ASN A 120 27.48 -5.16 -1.50
C ASN A 120 26.12 -5.86 -1.69
N LYS A 121 25.99 -6.65 -2.77
CA LYS A 121 24.74 -7.33 -3.16
C LYS A 121 24.29 -8.39 -2.13
N PRO A 122 25.14 -9.31 -1.64
CA PRO A 122 24.76 -10.24 -0.57
C PRO A 122 24.23 -9.57 0.70
N ASN A 123 24.93 -8.57 1.22
CA ASN A 123 24.51 -7.86 2.45
C ASN A 123 23.16 -7.11 2.23
N ALA A 124 23.00 -6.46 1.07
CA ALA A 124 21.74 -5.83 0.71
C ALA A 124 20.60 -6.86 0.62
N THR A 125 20.85 -8.03 0.03
CA THR A 125 19.87 -9.12 -0.08
C THR A 125 19.44 -9.59 1.30
N GLN A 126 20.39 -9.83 2.22
CA GLN A 126 20.07 -10.24 3.59
C GLN A 126 19.20 -9.20 4.31
N LYS A 127 19.51 -7.91 4.18
CA LYS A 127 18.70 -6.83 4.78
C LYS A 127 17.29 -6.78 4.20
N VAL A 128 17.16 -6.93 2.89
CA VAL A 128 15.85 -6.97 2.19
C VAL A 128 15.02 -8.16 2.66
N LEU A 129 15.62 -9.36 2.74
CA LEU A 129 14.94 -10.57 3.20
C LEU A 129 14.48 -10.43 4.64
N LEU A 130 15.34 -9.98 5.55
CA LEU A 130 14.97 -9.77 6.96
C LEU A 130 13.85 -8.75 7.11
N ARG A 131 13.90 -7.64 6.37
CA ARG A 131 12.83 -6.64 6.40
C ARG A 131 11.51 -7.20 5.85
N GLY A 132 11.55 -7.96 4.75
CA GLY A 132 10.36 -8.63 4.20
C GLY A 132 9.75 -9.62 5.19
N ILE A 133 10.57 -10.45 5.84
CA ILE A 133 10.12 -11.41 6.85
C ILE A 133 9.46 -10.67 8.03
N LYS A 134 10.12 -9.65 8.59
CA LYS A 134 9.54 -8.85 9.69
C LYS A 134 8.22 -8.20 9.31
N LEU A 135 8.12 -7.64 8.11
CA LEU A 135 6.88 -7.03 7.61
C LEU A 135 5.77 -8.07 7.44
N PHE A 136 6.10 -9.26 6.94
CA PHE A 136 5.15 -10.35 6.78
C PHE A 136 4.63 -10.86 8.14
N LEU A 137 5.54 -11.08 9.10
CA LEU A 137 5.19 -11.52 10.46
C LEU A 137 4.38 -10.44 11.20
N LEU A 138 4.73 -9.17 11.04
CA LEU A 138 3.92 -8.07 11.57
C LEU A 138 2.51 -8.08 10.98
N GLY A 139 2.37 -8.36 9.68
CA GLY A 139 1.10 -8.58 9.02
C GLY A 139 0.27 -9.69 9.65
N LEU A 140 0.87 -10.86 9.87
CA LEU A 140 0.18 -11.99 10.51
C LEU A 140 -0.25 -11.65 11.94
N LEU A 141 0.56 -10.90 12.69
CA LEU A 141 0.22 -10.48 14.05
C LEU A 141 -0.98 -9.52 14.07
N LEU A 142 -0.99 -8.53 13.18
CA LEU A 142 -2.05 -7.52 13.13
C LEU A 142 -3.36 -8.07 12.56
N GLN A 143 -3.29 -8.95 11.57
CA GLN A 143 -4.46 -9.48 10.86
C GLN A 143 -4.97 -10.81 11.42
N GLY A 144 -4.10 -11.60 12.06
CA GLY A 144 -4.37 -12.97 12.49
C GLY A 144 -5.38 -13.09 13.64
N GLY A 145 -6.08 -12.02 13.99
CA GLY A 145 -7.11 -12.03 15.03
C GLY A 145 -6.55 -12.01 16.45
N TYR A 146 -5.27 -11.69 16.65
CA TYR A 146 -4.76 -11.51 18.02
C TYR A 146 -5.43 -10.30 18.71
N PHE A 147 -5.64 -9.23 17.93
CA PHE A 147 -6.42 -8.07 18.32
C PHE A 147 -7.80 -8.19 17.67
N HIS A 148 -8.85 -8.32 18.48
CA HIS A 148 -10.22 -8.47 17.98
C HIS A 148 -10.87 -7.09 17.82
N GLY A 149 -11.64 -6.91 16.72
CA GLY A 149 -12.36 -5.67 16.44
C GLY A 149 -13.55 -5.42 17.37
N ARG A 150 -14.25 -4.29 17.16
CA ARG A 150 -15.22 -3.65 18.09
C ARG A 150 -16.26 -4.55 18.81
N ASN A 151 -16.52 -5.76 18.31
CA ASN A 151 -17.66 -6.60 18.70
C ASN A 151 -17.29 -8.02 19.21
N HIS A 152 -16.01 -8.36 19.39
CA HIS A 152 -15.61 -9.72 19.80
C HIS A 152 -14.64 -9.72 21.01
N LEU A 153 -15.10 -10.22 22.15
CA LEU A 153 -14.36 -10.25 23.44
C LEU A 153 -13.59 -11.56 23.70
N THR A 154 -13.52 -12.47 22.72
CA THR A 154 -12.78 -13.74 22.85
C THR A 154 -11.29 -13.50 22.62
N TYR A 155 -10.43 -13.98 23.52
CA TYR A 155 -8.98 -13.86 23.38
C TYR A 155 -8.36 -15.15 22.82
N GLY A 156 -7.48 -15.03 21.82
CA GLY A 156 -6.76 -16.16 21.20
C GLY A 156 -6.84 -16.17 19.67
N VAL A 157 -5.92 -16.89 19.03
CA VAL A 157 -5.86 -17.07 17.56
C VAL A 157 -6.12 -18.54 17.24
N ASP A 158 -7.18 -18.83 16.49
CA ASP A 158 -7.37 -20.16 15.89
C ASP A 158 -6.38 -20.30 14.73
N VAL A 159 -5.23 -20.93 15.02
CA VAL A 159 -4.16 -21.14 14.03
C VAL A 159 -4.67 -21.94 12.82
N GLY A 160 -5.69 -22.78 12.99
CA GLY A 160 -6.32 -23.52 11.89
C GLY A 160 -7.17 -22.66 10.96
N LYS A 161 -7.48 -21.41 11.35
CA LYS A 161 -8.29 -20.45 10.58
C LYS A 161 -7.62 -19.08 10.41
N ILE A 162 -6.34 -18.97 10.76
CA ILE A 162 -5.60 -17.72 10.60
C ILE A 162 -5.54 -17.34 9.13
N ARG A 163 -5.80 -16.07 8.80
CA ARG A 163 -5.68 -15.59 7.43
C ARG A 163 -4.20 -15.39 7.06
N TRP A 164 -3.70 -16.15 6.09
CA TRP A 164 -2.28 -16.11 5.71
C TRP A 164 -1.89 -14.85 4.92
N LEU A 165 -2.77 -14.40 4.04
CA LEU A 165 -2.49 -13.30 3.11
C LEU A 165 -3.33 -12.06 3.46
N GLY A 166 -2.68 -10.90 3.46
CA GLY A 166 -3.30 -9.61 3.70
C GLY A 166 -2.44 -8.47 3.19
N VAL A 167 -2.82 -7.25 3.56
CA VAL A 167 -2.23 -6.03 3.01
C VAL A 167 -0.71 -5.97 3.25
N LEU A 168 -0.25 -6.21 4.48
CA LEU A 168 1.19 -6.15 4.80
C LEU A 168 1.98 -7.29 4.16
N GLN A 169 1.41 -8.49 4.08
CA GLN A 169 2.01 -9.66 3.44
C GLN A 169 2.16 -9.42 1.94
N ARG A 170 1.14 -8.86 1.28
CA ARG A 170 1.21 -8.44 -0.12
C ARG A 170 2.27 -7.37 -0.34
N ILE A 171 2.32 -6.33 0.50
CA ILE A 171 3.37 -5.30 0.41
C ILE A 171 4.75 -5.95 0.59
N SER A 172 4.90 -6.91 1.49
CA SER A 172 6.15 -7.66 1.68
C SER A 172 6.56 -8.44 0.42
N ILE A 173 5.65 -9.20 -0.19
CA ILE A 173 5.91 -9.95 -1.43
C ILE A 173 6.32 -8.99 -2.56
N ALA A 174 5.57 -7.90 -2.76
CA ALA A 174 5.87 -6.90 -3.76
C ALA A 174 7.23 -6.22 -3.51
N TYR A 175 7.53 -5.87 -2.26
CA TYR A 175 8.81 -5.30 -1.85
C TYR A 175 9.98 -6.25 -2.11
N LEU A 176 9.84 -7.54 -1.79
CA LEU A 176 10.88 -8.54 -1.99
C LEU A 176 11.16 -8.74 -3.48
N LEU A 177 10.13 -8.95 -4.30
CA LEU A 177 10.28 -9.13 -5.75
C LEU A 177 10.93 -7.91 -6.41
N ALA A 178 10.46 -6.70 -6.09
CA ALA A 178 11.01 -5.46 -6.62
C ALA A 178 12.45 -5.22 -6.14
N SER A 179 12.74 -5.38 -4.85
CA SER A 179 14.09 -5.13 -4.29
C SER A 179 15.12 -6.14 -4.77
N LEU A 180 14.76 -7.43 -4.86
CA LEU A 180 15.66 -8.46 -5.38
C LEU A 180 15.98 -8.20 -6.86
N SER A 181 14.99 -7.81 -7.65
CA SER A 181 15.22 -7.42 -9.04
C SER A 181 16.17 -6.20 -9.15
N GLU A 182 16.03 -5.21 -8.26
CA GLU A 182 16.86 -4.01 -8.25
C GLU A 182 18.32 -4.36 -7.93
N ILE A 183 18.53 -5.25 -6.97
CA ILE A 183 19.87 -5.70 -6.55
C ILE A 183 20.54 -6.54 -7.64
N TRP A 184 19.81 -7.50 -8.23
CA TRP A 184 20.40 -8.54 -9.05
C TRP A 184 20.36 -8.23 -10.55
N PHE A 185 19.31 -7.57 -11.05
CA PHE A 185 19.12 -7.36 -12.48
C PHE A 185 19.60 -6.01 -12.99
N VAL A 186 19.77 -4.99 -12.15
CA VAL A 186 20.28 -3.68 -12.57
C VAL A 186 21.77 -3.76 -12.93
N LYS A 187 22.11 -3.28 -14.14
CA LYS A 187 23.49 -3.29 -14.65
C LYS A 187 24.27 -2.07 -14.17
N ASN A 188 25.58 -2.22 -13.98
CA ASN A 188 26.47 -1.12 -13.60
C ASN A 188 26.86 -0.28 -14.83
N ILE A 189 25.89 0.45 -15.40
CA ILE A 189 26.06 1.34 -16.55
C ILE A 189 25.81 2.78 -16.09
N ARG A 190 26.65 3.73 -16.55
CA ARG A 190 26.42 5.17 -16.35
C ARG A 190 25.31 5.64 -17.28
N VAL A 191 24.38 6.43 -16.75
CA VAL A 191 23.23 6.93 -17.52
C VAL A 191 23.57 8.30 -18.08
N GLU A 192 24.02 8.34 -19.33
CA GLU A 192 24.33 9.57 -20.06
C GLU A 192 23.28 9.89 -21.14
N SER A 193 22.48 8.91 -21.53
CA SER A 193 21.43 9.04 -22.55
C SER A 193 20.20 8.19 -22.22
N PRO A 194 19.02 8.47 -22.84
CA PRO A 194 17.83 7.62 -22.67
C PRO A 194 18.05 6.16 -23.11
N ALA A 195 18.90 5.92 -24.11
CA ALA A 195 19.26 4.58 -24.54
C ALA A 195 20.10 3.85 -23.47
N ALA A 196 21.02 4.57 -22.80
CA ALA A 196 21.79 4.03 -21.68
C ALA A 196 20.89 3.73 -20.46
N PHE A 197 19.90 4.59 -20.18
CA PHE A 197 18.87 4.35 -19.16
C PHE A 197 18.12 3.05 -19.43
N THR A 198 17.61 2.88 -20.66
CA THR A 198 16.88 1.67 -21.06
C THR A 198 17.76 0.43 -20.92
N ARG A 199 19.01 0.48 -21.42
CA ARG A 199 19.96 -0.65 -21.33
C ARG A 199 20.29 -1.05 -19.90
N LYS A 200 20.33 -0.07 -18.98
CA LYS A 200 20.61 -0.29 -17.55
C LYS A 200 19.51 -1.10 -16.86
N TYR A 201 18.25 -0.81 -17.20
CA TYR A 201 17.05 -1.36 -16.55
C TYR A 201 16.31 -2.41 -17.38
N TYR A 202 16.79 -2.73 -18.58
CA TYR A 202 16.13 -3.64 -19.52
C TYR A 202 15.79 -5.03 -18.92
N THR A 203 16.74 -5.63 -18.21
CA THR A 203 16.58 -6.94 -17.55
C THR A 203 15.50 -6.93 -16.47
N GLN A 204 15.38 -5.82 -15.74
CA GLN A 204 14.31 -5.62 -14.76
C GLN A 204 12.94 -5.46 -15.44
N GLY A 205 12.89 -4.73 -16.56
CA GLY A 205 11.69 -4.62 -17.39
C GLY A 205 11.23 -5.98 -17.95
N LEU A 206 12.17 -6.81 -18.45
CA LEU A 206 11.87 -8.17 -18.88
C LEU A 206 11.31 -9.04 -17.75
N PHE A 207 11.85 -8.91 -16.54
CA PHE A 207 11.33 -9.63 -15.38
C PHE A 207 9.89 -9.21 -15.03
N ALA A 208 9.58 -7.90 -15.08
CA ALA A 208 8.22 -7.42 -14.88
C ALA A 208 7.25 -7.93 -15.97
N ILE A 209 7.68 -7.95 -17.24
CA ILE A 209 6.90 -8.52 -18.35
C ILE A 209 6.67 -10.02 -18.13
N LEU A 210 7.69 -10.76 -17.69
CA LEU A 210 7.56 -12.19 -17.36
C LEU A 210 6.52 -12.42 -16.26
N LEU A 211 6.60 -11.67 -15.15
CA LEU A 211 5.63 -11.78 -14.06
C LEU A 211 4.19 -11.48 -14.53
N CYS A 212 4.01 -10.41 -15.32
CA CYS A 212 2.72 -10.07 -15.91
C CYS A 212 2.22 -11.17 -16.86
N SER A 213 3.11 -11.76 -17.67
CA SER A 213 2.77 -12.83 -18.61
C SER A 213 2.35 -14.10 -17.88
N VAL A 214 3.08 -14.49 -16.83
CA VAL A 214 2.72 -15.61 -15.95
C VAL A 214 1.36 -15.36 -15.32
N TYR A 215 1.10 -14.15 -14.82
CA TYR A 215 -0.21 -13.79 -14.28
C TYR A 215 -1.32 -13.97 -15.32
N MET A 216 -1.16 -13.43 -16.53
CA MET A 216 -2.18 -13.51 -17.58
C MET A 216 -2.43 -14.96 -18.04
N VAL A 217 -1.38 -15.76 -18.20
CA VAL A 217 -1.48 -17.17 -18.55
C VAL A 217 -2.22 -17.96 -17.47
N LEU A 218 -1.93 -17.72 -16.19
CA LEU A 218 -2.64 -18.39 -15.10
C LEU A 218 -4.08 -17.89 -14.96
N LEU A 219 -4.31 -16.58 -15.11
CA LEU A 219 -5.62 -15.97 -14.99
C LEU A 219 -6.60 -16.57 -16.01
N TYR A 220 -6.22 -16.61 -17.28
CA TYR A 220 -7.09 -17.06 -18.37
C TYR A 220 -6.94 -18.54 -18.74
N GLY A 221 -5.76 -19.13 -18.53
CA GLY A 221 -5.45 -20.48 -18.96
C GLY A 221 -5.85 -21.58 -17.98
N LEU A 222 -5.97 -21.29 -16.68
CA LEU A 222 -6.25 -22.33 -15.68
C LEU A 222 -7.73 -22.72 -15.66
N TYR A 223 -8.01 -24.03 -15.59
CA TYR A 223 -9.35 -24.58 -15.46
C TYR A 223 -9.81 -24.60 -14.01
N VAL A 224 -11.03 -24.09 -13.78
CA VAL A 224 -11.65 -24.03 -12.45
C VAL A 224 -12.70 -25.13 -12.32
N PRO A 225 -12.41 -26.24 -11.61
CA PRO A 225 -13.39 -27.31 -11.39
C PRO A 225 -14.46 -26.88 -10.37
N ASN A 226 -15.51 -27.70 -10.26
CA ASN A 226 -16.48 -27.60 -9.18
C ASN A 226 -15.77 -27.81 -7.83
N TRP A 227 -16.26 -27.11 -6.81
CA TRP A 227 -15.71 -27.18 -5.47
C TRP A 227 -16.82 -26.97 -4.44
N ALA A 228 -16.56 -27.26 -3.17
CA ALA A 228 -17.54 -27.11 -2.11
C ALA A 228 -16.89 -26.57 -0.84
N PHE A 229 -17.63 -25.76 -0.09
CA PHE A 229 -17.16 -25.17 1.16
C PHE A 229 -18.17 -25.35 2.28
N ALA A 230 -17.69 -25.27 3.53
CA ALA A 230 -18.54 -25.31 4.71
C ALA A 230 -19.08 -23.90 5.03
N ALA A 231 -20.39 -23.70 4.87
CA ALA A 231 -21.05 -22.45 5.26
C ALA A 231 -21.64 -22.59 6.68
N SER A 232 -21.36 -21.62 7.55
CA SER A 232 -21.97 -21.53 8.88
C SER A 232 -23.35 -20.89 8.76
N HIS A 233 -24.40 -21.60 9.20
CA HIS A 233 -25.75 -21.04 9.31
C HIS A 233 -26.19 -21.06 10.79
N LEU A 234 -26.81 -19.97 11.25
CA LEU A 234 -27.55 -19.98 12.51
C LEU A 234 -28.87 -20.73 12.29
N ASN A 235 -29.05 -21.84 13.00
CA ASN A 235 -30.36 -22.46 13.21
C ASN A 235 -30.82 -22.22 14.66
N SER A 236 -32.13 -22.26 14.91
CA SER A 236 -32.72 -22.08 16.25
C SER A 236 -32.26 -23.08 17.33
N SER A 237 -31.48 -24.11 16.96
CA SER A 237 -30.94 -25.14 17.86
C SER A 237 -29.40 -25.21 17.91
N GLY A 238 -28.69 -24.29 17.26
CA GLY A 238 -27.22 -24.22 17.27
C GLY A 238 -26.57 -23.93 15.92
N TYR A 239 -25.23 -23.83 15.90
CA TYR A 239 -24.44 -23.68 14.67
C TYR A 239 -24.38 -25.02 13.91
N ALA A 240 -25.01 -25.09 12.74
CA ALA A 240 -24.85 -26.22 11.83
C ALA A 240 -24.01 -25.80 10.62
N SER A 241 -22.96 -26.57 10.32
CA SER A 241 -22.17 -26.42 9.09
C SER A 241 -22.87 -27.16 7.95
N LYS A 242 -23.32 -26.43 6.93
CA LYS A 242 -23.87 -27.03 5.72
C LYS A 242 -22.83 -26.90 4.60
N PHE A 243 -22.50 -28.02 3.97
CA PHE A 243 -21.66 -28.00 2.77
C PHE A 243 -22.45 -27.43 1.60
N GLN A 244 -21.86 -26.49 0.90
CA GLN A 244 -22.43 -25.83 -0.26
C GLN A 244 -21.52 -26.07 -1.47
N ALA A 245 -22.07 -26.71 -2.49
CA ALA A 245 -21.38 -26.92 -3.76
C ALA A 245 -21.46 -25.67 -4.64
N VAL A 246 -20.37 -25.40 -5.35
CA VAL A 246 -20.22 -24.33 -6.32
C VAL A 246 -19.87 -24.95 -7.66
N HIS A 247 -20.73 -24.70 -8.66
CA HIS A 247 -20.54 -25.18 -10.02
C HIS A 247 -19.83 -24.13 -10.86
N CYS A 248 -18.66 -24.48 -11.41
CA CYS A 248 -17.81 -23.58 -12.18
C CYS A 248 -17.54 -24.13 -13.58
N GLU A 249 -16.76 -25.20 -13.70
CA GLU A 249 -16.38 -25.88 -14.96
C GLU A 249 -15.96 -24.93 -16.11
N VAL A 250 -15.19 -23.89 -15.79
CA VAL A 250 -14.84 -22.80 -16.72
C VAL A 250 -13.34 -22.52 -16.76
N ARG A 251 -12.89 -21.89 -17.86
CA ARG A 251 -11.56 -21.26 -17.98
C ARG A 251 -11.73 -19.77 -18.20
N GLY A 252 -10.82 -18.98 -17.64
CA GLY A 252 -10.75 -17.53 -17.87
C GLY A 252 -11.95 -16.71 -17.42
N SER A 253 -12.82 -17.27 -16.57
CA SER A 253 -13.86 -16.49 -15.92
C SER A 253 -13.25 -15.53 -14.89
N LEU A 254 -13.68 -14.27 -14.95
CA LEU A 254 -13.34 -13.22 -13.99
C LEU A 254 -14.48 -13.00 -12.98
N GLU A 255 -15.57 -13.76 -13.10
CA GLU A 255 -16.71 -13.65 -12.22
C GLU A 255 -16.46 -14.36 -10.87
N PRO A 256 -17.11 -13.90 -9.78
CA PRO A 256 -17.03 -14.59 -8.51
C PRO A 256 -17.95 -15.82 -8.51
N PRO A 257 -17.59 -16.90 -7.79
CA PRO A 257 -16.28 -17.21 -7.20
C PRO A 257 -15.40 -18.05 -8.16
N CYS A 258 -15.84 -18.24 -9.40
CA CYS A 258 -15.33 -19.22 -10.36
C CYS A 258 -14.15 -18.72 -11.19
N ASN A 259 -13.21 -18.05 -10.54
CA ASN A 259 -11.98 -17.53 -11.15
C ASN A 259 -10.74 -18.30 -10.68
N SER A 260 -9.69 -18.24 -11.49
CA SER A 260 -8.42 -18.93 -11.25
C SER A 260 -7.61 -18.34 -10.08
N VAL A 261 -7.76 -17.04 -9.79
CA VAL A 261 -7.14 -16.40 -8.61
C VAL A 261 -7.61 -17.10 -7.33
N GLY A 262 -8.93 -17.22 -7.16
CA GLY A 262 -9.52 -17.91 -6.01
C GLY A 262 -9.19 -19.40 -5.99
N LEU A 263 -9.06 -20.07 -7.14
CA LEU A 263 -8.63 -21.47 -7.20
C LEU A 263 -7.22 -21.66 -6.62
N ILE A 264 -6.25 -20.85 -7.07
CA ILE A 264 -4.87 -20.94 -6.62
C ILE A 264 -4.79 -20.72 -5.11
N ASP A 265 -5.51 -19.72 -4.60
CA ASP A 265 -5.52 -19.43 -3.16
C ASP A 265 -6.15 -20.59 -2.36
N ARG A 266 -7.26 -21.18 -2.83
CA ARG A 266 -7.86 -22.36 -2.18
C ARG A 266 -6.92 -23.56 -2.14
N VAL A 267 -6.20 -23.83 -3.23
CA VAL A 267 -5.30 -24.99 -3.35
C VAL A 267 -4.03 -24.80 -2.51
N ILE A 268 -3.44 -23.60 -2.52
CA ILE A 268 -2.15 -23.35 -1.86
C ILE A 268 -2.33 -22.95 -0.40
N LEU A 269 -3.25 -22.04 -0.10
CA LEU A 269 -3.45 -21.52 1.26
C LEU A 269 -4.42 -22.37 2.07
N GLY A 270 -5.36 -23.05 1.41
CA GLY A 270 -6.45 -23.76 2.06
C GLY A 270 -7.63 -22.85 2.40
N GLU A 271 -8.86 -23.37 2.27
CA GLU A 271 -10.11 -22.60 2.42
C GLU A 271 -10.29 -21.94 3.80
N ASN A 272 -9.81 -22.59 4.85
CA ASN A 272 -9.90 -22.08 6.22
C ASN A 272 -9.04 -20.84 6.45
N HIS A 273 -8.04 -20.61 5.61
CA HIS A 273 -7.09 -19.52 5.75
C HIS A 273 -7.37 -18.36 4.78
N LEU A 274 -8.46 -18.44 4.03
CA LEU A 274 -8.94 -17.37 3.18
C LEU A 274 -9.80 -16.39 3.96
N TYR A 275 -9.98 -15.20 3.39
CA TYR A 275 -10.88 -14.20 3.96
C TYR A 275 -12.34 -14.64 3.89
N GLN A 276 -13.00 -14.64 5.06
CA GLN A 276 -14.36 -15.17 5.24
C GLN A 276 -15.47 -14.15 4.94
N HIS A 277 -15.13 -12.89 4.66
CA HIS A 277 -16.08 -11.80 4.37
C HIS A 277 -15.75 -11.14 3.02
N PRO A 278 -15.78 -11.88 1.90
CA PRO A 278 -15.31 -11.35 0.64
C PRO A 278 -16.17 -10.20 0.12
N VAL A 279 -15.52 -9.31 -0.64
CA VAL A 279 -16.11 -8.05 -1.13
C VAL A 279 -17.33 -8.29 -2.02
N TYR A 280 -17.37 -9.39 -2.77
CA TYR A 280 -18.52 -9.72 -3.63
C TYR A 280 -19.82 -9.98 -2.85
N ARG A 281 -19.79 -10.13 -1.52
CA ARG A 281 -21.03 -10.17 -0.72
C ARG A 281 -21.87 -8.90 -0.86
N ARG A 282 -21.26 -7.81 -1.34
CA ARG A 282 -21.89 -6.53 -1.61
C ARG A 282 -22.48 -6.41 -3.03
N THR A 283 -22.33 -7.43 -3.88
CA THR A 283 -22.93 -7.42 -5.22
C THR A 283 -24.45 -7.57 -5.12
N LYS A 284 -25.15 -7.22 -6.19
CA LYS A 284 -26.63 -7.22 -6.23
C LYS A 284 -27.21 -8.62 -6.03
N GLU A 285 -26.47 -9.66 -6.40
CA GLU A 285 -26.85 -11.06 -6.23
C GLU A 285 -26.80 -11.49 -4.75
N CYS A 286 -25.94 -10.84 -3.96
CA CYS A 286 -25.61 -11.25 -2.59
C CYS A 286 -26.13 -10.29 -1.50
N SER A 287 -26.52 -9.06 -1.83
CA SER A 287 -27.01 -8.07 -0.87
C SER A 287 -28.16 -7.24 -1.42
N VAL A 288 -29.26 -7.15 -0.67
CA VAL A 288 -30.37 -6.23 -0.98
C VAL A 288 -29.98 -4.76 -0.86
N ASN A 289 -28.90 -4.45 -0.13
CA ASN A 289 -28.38 -3.11 0.08
C ASN A 289 -27.22 -2.77 -0.88
N SER A 290 -27.00 -3.56 -1.94
CA SER A 290 -25.91 -3.34 -2.89
C SER A 290 -25.85 -1.87 -3.35
N PRO A 291 -24.68 -1.20 -3.34
CA PRO A 291 -23.33 -1.75 -3.24
C PRO A 291 -22.82 -1.94 -1.81
N ASP A 292 -23.66 -1.89 -0.78
CA ASP A 292 -23.26 -2.12 0.62
C ASP A 292 -23.64 -3.50 1.13
N TYR A 293 -23.11 -3.87 2.31
CA TYR A 293 -23.49 -5.11 2.98
C TYR A 293 -24.96 -5.05 3.43
N GLY A 294 -25.64 -6.18 3.32
CA GLY A 294 -27.04 -6.30 3.66
C GLY A 294 -27.47 -7.76 3.73
N PRO A 295 -28.72 -8.02 4.11
CA PRO A 295 -29.26 -9.37 4.07
C PRO A 295 -29.29 -9.89 2.64
N ARG A 296 -29.15 -11.21 2.49
CA ARG A 296 -29.17 -11.88 1.20
C ARG A 296 -30.56 -11.80 0.56
N PRO A 297 -30.68 -11.52 -0.74
CA PRO A 297 -31.93 -11.67 -1.47
C PRO A 297 -32.49 -13.11 -1.35
N PRO A 298 -33.82 -13.32 -1.39
CA PRO A 298 -34.42 -14.65 -1.23
C PRO A 298 -33.91 -15.71 -2.22
N ASN A 299 -33.52 -15.29 -3.42
CA ASN A 299 -32.99 -16.14 -4.49
C ASN A 299 -31.46 -15.98 -4.67
N SER A 300 -30.74 -15.55 -3.62
CA SER A 300 -29.29 -15.36 -3.70
C SER A 300 -28.58 -16.68 -3.98
N PRO A 301 -27.55 -16.70 -4.86
CA PRO A 301 -26.80 -17.91 -5.11
C PRO A 301 -25.99 -18.34 -3.88
N GLY A 302 -25.79 -19.64 -3.76
CA GLY A 302 -25.08 -20.23 -2.62
C GLY A 302 -23.64 -19.72 -2.45
N TRP A 303 -22.96 -19.44 -3.55
CA TRP A 303 -21.59 -18.97 -3.54
C TRP A 303 -21.41 -17.59 -2.88
N CYS A 304 -22.47 -16.83 -2.59
CA CYS A 304 -22.35 -15.58 -1.84
C CYS A 304 -21.65 -15.73 -0.48
N LEU A 305 -21.66 -16.94 0.10
CA LEU A 305 -20.97 -17.23 1.36
C LEU A 305 -19.56 -17.77 1.20
N ALA A 306 -19.14 -18.10 -0.02
CA ALA A 306 -17.82 -18.69 -0.27
C ALA A 306 -16.71 -17.78 0.31
N PRO A 307 -15.60 -18.34 0.81
CA PRO A 307 -14.44 -17.53 1.17
C PRO A 307 -13.65 -17.12 -0.08
N PHE A 308 -13.03 -15.95 -0.05
CA PHE A 308 -12.19 -15.46 -1.14
C PHE A 308 -11.21 -14.39 -0.63
N ASP A 309 -9.93 -14.53 -0.95
CA ASP A 309 -8.91 -13.58 -0.50
C ASP A 309 -8.53 -12.57 -1.61
N PRO A 310 -8.88 -11.27 -1.47
CA PRO A 310 -8.46 -10.25 -2.45
C PRO A 310 -6.95 -9.95 -2.38
N GLU A 311 -6.30 -10.39 -1.30
CA GLU A 311 -4.87 -10.19 -1.04
C GLU A 311 -4.03 -11.44 -1.37
N GLY A 312 -4.62 -12.42 -2.06
CA GLY A 312 -4.03 -13.72 -2.39
C GLY A 312 -2.78 -13.71 -3.28
N ILE A 313 -2.28 -14.90 -3.58
CA ILE A 313 -0.96 -15.16 -4.17
C ILE A 313 -0.87 -14.59 -5.59
N LEU A 314 -1.79 -14.98 -6.47
CA LEU A 314 -1.73 -14.62 -7.88
C LEU A 314 -1.87 -13.10 -8.07
N SER A 315 -2.84 -12.48 -7.38
CA SER A 315 -3.04 -11.03 -7.36
C SER A 315 -1.86 -10.26 -6.74
N SER A 316 -1.08 -10.87 -5.82
CA SER A 316 0.13 -10.25 -5.27
C SER A 316 1.27 -10.14 -6.30
N LEU A 317 1.28 -10.96 -7.36
CA LEU A 317 2.22 -10.80 -8.47
C LEU A 317 1.98 -9.47 -9.21
N MET A 318 0.72 -9.13 -9.46
CA MET A 318 0.38 -7.86 -10.10
C MET A 318 0.58 -6.66 -9.16
N ALA A 319 0.37 -6.84 -7.85
CA ALA A 319 0.78 -5.84 -6.86
C ALA A 319 2.29 -5.55 -6.91
N ALA A 320 3.12 -6.57 -7.18
CA ALA A 320 4.54 -6.38 -7.42
C ALA A 320 4.79 -5.54 -8.68
N ILE A 321 4.02 -5.72 -9.76
CA ILE A 321 4.12 -4.89 -10.98
C ILE A 321 3.87 -3.40 -10.67
N THR A 322 2.87 -3.07 -9.85
CA THR A 322 2.65 -1.68 -9.39
C THR A 322 3.86 -1.13 -8.62
N CYS A 323 4.47 -1.95 -7.78
CA CYS A 323 5.71 -1.61 -7.09
C CYS A 323 6.87 -1.37 -8.08
N PHE A 324 7.03 -2.23 -9.10
CA PHE A 324 8.01 -2.06 -10.19
C PHE A 324 7.83 -0.74 -10.95
N LEU A 325 6.59 -0.36 -11.26
CA LEU A 325 6.30 0.93 -11.90
C LEU A 325 6.74 2.09 -10.99
N GLY A 326 6.54 1.98 -9.67
CA GLY A 326 7.09 2.92 -8.70
C GLY A 326 8.63 2.97 -8.69
N VAL A 327 9.29 1.82 -8.80
CA VAL A 327 10.77 1.74 -8.90
C VAL A 327 11.28 2.55 -10.09
N HIS A 328 10.63 2.43 -11.25
CA HIS A 328 10.98 3.23 -12.44
C HIS A 328 10.83 4.73 -12.22
N TYR A 329 9.80 5.17 -11.47
CA TYR A 329 9.63 6.59 -11.14
C TYR A 329 10.77 7.11 -10.28
N GLY A 330 11.21 6.31 -9.31
CA GLY A 330 12.34 6.70 -8.48
C GLY A 330 13.69 6.62 -9.22
N HIS A 331 13.87 5.74 -10.21
CA HIS A 331 15.04 5.82 -11.11
C HIS A 331 15.10 7.15 -11.85
N ILE A 332 13.96 7.70 -12.26
CA ILE A 332 13.90 9.02 -12.90
C ILE A 332 14.39 10.10 -11.93
N VAL A 333 14.04 10.02 -10.65
CA VAL A 333 14.54 10.95 -9.61
C VAL A 333 16.05 10.86 -9.45
N VAL A 334 16.59 9.64 -9.46
CA VAL A 334 18.03 9.39 -9.22
C VAL A 334 18.88 9.93 -10.38
N HIS A 335 18.46 9.73 -11.64
CA HIS A 335 19.28 10.05 -12.81
C HIS A 335 19.04 11.44 -13.39
N PHE A 336 17.80 11.94 -13.38
CA PHE A 336 17.47 13.21 -14.00
C PHE A 336 17.34 14.29 -12.93
N LYS A 337 18.29 15.23 -12.86
CA LYS A 337 18.27 16.30 -11.83
C LYS A 337 17.24 17.40 -12.11
N GLY A 338 16.97 17.70 -13.38
CA GLY A 338 16.08 18.79 -13.79
C GLY A 338 14.62 18.58 -13.39
N GLN A 339 14.04 19.53 -12.66
CA GLN A 339 12.66 19.44 -12.15
C GLN A 339 11.62 19.32 -13.28
N ARG A 340 11.73 20.14 -14.34
CA ARG A 340 10.84 20.08 -15.51
C ARG A 340 10.92 18.74 -16.24
N GLN A 341 12.13 18.18 -16.34
CA GLN A 341 12.35 16.89 -17.01
C GLN A 341 11.70 15.74 -16.24
N LYS A 342 11.80 15.74 -14.90
CA LYS A 342 11.10 14.76 -14.05
C LYS A 342 9.59 14.79 -14.28
N ILE A 343 9.00 15.99 -14.20
CA ILE A 343 7.55 16.19 -14.40
C ILE A 343 7.11 15.71 -15.78
N LEU A 344 7.87 16.07 -16.83
CA LEU A 344 7.56 15.65 -18.20
C LEU A 344 7.62 14.13 -18.34
N LEU A 345 8.72 13.50 -17.90
CA LEU A 345 8.89 12.05 -18.00
C LEU A 345 7.80 11.30 -17.22
N TRP A 346 7.54 11.69 -15.98
CA TRP A 346 6.48 11.10 -15.17
C TRP A 346 5.10 11.26 -15.81
N SER A 347 4.79 12.43 -16.38
CA SER A 347 3.53 12.65 -17.08
C SER A 347 3.42 11.76 -18.33
N VAL A 348 4.50 11.69 -19.14
CA VAL A 348 4.57 10.87 -20.36
C VAL A 348 4.44 9.37 -20.05
N PHE A 349 4.86 8.91 -18.87
CA PHE A 349 4.60 7.52 -18.46
C PHE A 349 3.21 7.32 -17.85
N SER A 350 2.69 8.29 -17.10
CA SER A 350 1.41 8.17 -16.40
C SER A 350 0.21 8.18 -17.34
N PHE A 351 0.12 9.16 -18.25
CA PHE A 351 -1.07 9.32 -19.10
C PHE A 351 -1.31 8.09 -20.01
N PRO A 352 -0.30 7.54 -20.71
CA PRO A 352 -0.48 6.34 -21.51
C PRO A 352 -0.87 5.11 -20.68
N LEU A 353 -0.40 4.98 -19.43
CA LEU A 353 -0.82 3.89 -18.55
C LEU A 353 -2.32 3.98 -18.21
N ILE A 354 -2.81 5.19 -17.90
CA ILE A 354 -4.24 5.41 -17.65
C ILE A 354 -5.06 5.09 -18.89
N ILE A 355 -4.65 5.62 -20.05
CA ILE A 355 -5.32 5.36 -21.34
C ILE A 355 -5.33 3.86 -21.64
N MET A 356 -4.21 3.17 -21.45
CA MET A 356 -4.10 1.72 -21.62
C MET A 356 -5.07 0.98 -20.69
N GLY A 357 -5.20 1.41 -19.43
CA GLY A 357 -6.18 0.84 -18.49
C GLY A 357 -7.60 0.88 -19.04
N PHE A 358 -8.03 2.04 -19.55
CA PHE A 358 -9.36 2.19 -20.18
C PHE A 358 -9.51 1.45 -21.51
N ILE A 359 -8.46 1.36 -22.32
CA ILE A 359 -8.49 0.57 -23.55
C ILE A 359 -8.68 -0.92 -23.22
N LEU A 360 -7.98 -1.44 -22.21
CA LEU A 360 -8.11 -2.83 -21.77
C LEU A 360 -9.50 -3.12 -21.19
N GLU A 361 -10.10 -2.15 -20.47
CA GLU A 361 -11.50 -2.23 -20.04
C GLU A 361 -12.45 -2.43 -21.23
N VAL A 362 -12.31 -1.59 -22.26
CA VAL A 362 -13.15 -1.64 -23.47
C VAL A 362 -12.97 -2.95 -24.25
N ILE A 363 -11.76 -3.53 -24.24
CA ILE A 363 -11.46 -4.81 -24.89
C ILE A 363 -11.95 -6.02 -24.06
N GLY A 364 -12.47 -5.80 -22.84
CA GLY A 364 -13.11 -6.83 -22.03
C GLY A 364 -12.29 -7.33 -20.83
N ILE A 365 -11.25 -6.60 -20.41
CA ILE A 365 -10.55 -6.86 -19.15
C ILE A 365 -11.08 -5.87 -18.09
N PRO A 366 -12.11 -6.23 -17.30
CA PRO A 366 -12.75 -5.33 -16.36
C PRO A 366 -11.79 -4.87 -15.26
N PHE A 367 -11.99 -3.66 -14.74
CA PHE A 367 -11.31 -3.19 -13.55
C PHE A 367 -11.75 -4.03 -12.36
N SER A 368 -10.84 -4.84 -11.82
CA SER A 368 -11.10 -5.63 -10.62
C SER A 368 -9.93 -5.54 -9.65
N LYS A 369 -10.16 -4.87 -8.51
CA LYS A 369 -9.22 -4.84 -7.38
C LYS A 369 -9.00 -6.24 -6.80
N PRO A 370 -10.04 -7.06 -6.50
CA PRO A 370 -9.84 -8.38 -5.90
C PRO A 370 -8.98 -9.32 -6.75
N LEU A 371 -9.10 -9.25 -8.08
CA LEU A 371 -8.28 -10.03 -9.01
C LEU A 371 -6.94 -9.34 -9.34
N TYR A 372 -6.82 -8.05 -9.04
CA TYR A 372 -5.72 -7.17 -9.42
C TYR A 372 -5.43 -7.25 -10.94
N THR A 373 -6.47 -7.06 -11.74
CA THR A 373 -6.42 -7.18 -13.21
C THR A 373 -5.40 -6.24 -13.85
N LEU A 374 -4.95 -6.58 -15.06
CA LEU A 374 -4.01 -5.74 -15.81
C LEU A 374 -4.56 -4.34 -16.10
N SER A 375 -5.83 -4.22 -16.50
CA SER A 375 -6.51 -2.93 -16.71
C SER A 375 -6.46 -2.05 -15.46
N TYR A 376 -6.84 -2.63 -14.31
CA TYR A 376 -6.79 -2.00 -13.00
C TYR A 376 -5.38 -1.58 -12.60
N THR A 377 -4.38 -2.43 -12.84
CA THR A 377 -2.97 -2.12 -12.59
C THR A 377 -2.52 -0.91 -13.39
N CYS A 378 -2.81 -0.87 -14.70
CA CYS A 378 -2.45 0.24 -15.57
C CYS A 378 -3.11 1.55 -15.13
N LEU A 379 -4.42 1.50 -14.83
CA LEU A 379 -5.16 2.66 -14.34
C LEU A 379 -4.60 3.21 -13.03
N THR A 380 -4.46 2.36 -12.02
CA THR A 380 -4.10 2.79 -10.66
C THR A 380 -2.62 3.16 -10.54
N ALA A 381 -1.71 2.48 -11.25
CA ALA A 381 -0.31 2.87 -11.30
C ALA A 381 -0.10 4.19 -12.06
N GLY A 382 -0.83 4.41 -13.16
CA GLY A 382 -0.82 5.70 -13.87
C GLY A 382 -1.37 6.84 -13.01
N ALA A 383 -2.46 6.61 -12.28
CA ALA A 383 -3.00 7.57 -11.31
C ALA A 383 -2.03 7.84 -10.15
N SER A 384 -1.32 6.82 -9.66
CA SER A 384 -0.27 6.98 -8.64
C SER A 384 0.83 7.91 -9.13
N GLY A 385 1.29 7.71 -10.38
CA GLY A 385 2.29 8.55 -11.03
C GLY A 385 1.85 10.01 -11.21
N LEU A 386 0.61 10.25 -11.66
CA LEU A 386 0.06 11.60 -11.77
C LEU A 386 -0.07 12.28 -10.40
N CYS A 387 -0.61 11.57 -9.42
CA CYS A 387 -0.76 12.07 -8.06
C CYS A 387 0.60 12.49 -7.47
N LEU A 388 1.62 11.63 -7.58
CA LEU A 388 2.98 11.97 -7.16
C LEU A 388 3.55 13.16 -7.95
N THR A 389 3.30 13.25 -9.25
CA THR A 389 3.75 14.37 -10.08
C THR A 389 3.16 15.70 -9.64
N VAL A 390 1.85 15.73 -9.34
CA VAL A 390 1.15 16.91 -8.82
C VAL A 390 1.71 17.32 -7.45
N ILE A 391 1.88 16.37 -6.54
CA ILE A 391 2.46 16.64 -5.21
C ILE A 391 3.90 17.14 -5.34
N TYR A 392 4.72 16.54 -6.21
CA TYR A 392 6.07 17.01 -6.50
C TYR A 392 6.10 18.45 -7.00
N TYR A 393 5.22 18.80 -7.94
CA TYR A 393 5.12 20.16 -8.44
C TYR A 393 4.74 21.15 -7.33
N ILE A 394 3.78 20.82 -6.48
CA ILE A 394 3.32 21.71 -5.39
C ILE A 394 4.41 21.88 -4.31
N VAL A 395 5.01 20.77 -3.87
CA VAL A 395 5.87 20.72 -2.68
C VAL A 395 7.34 21.03 -3.00
N ASP A 396 7.86 20.46 -4.08
CA ASP A 396 9.29 20.51 -4.41
C ASP A 396 9.62 21.56 -5.49
N VAL A 397 8.67 21.93 -6.35
CA VAL A 397 8.86 22.99 -7.37
C VAL A 397 8.31 24.33 -6.91
N LYS A 398 7.04 24.38 -6.49
CA LYS A 398 6.41 25.61 -5.98
C LYS A 398 6.77 25.93 -4.54
N CYS A 399 7.52 25.06 -3.86
CA CYS A 399 8.00 25.28 -2.50
C CYS A 399 6.81 25.50 -1.49
N ILE A 400 5.57 25.04 -1.79
CA ILE A 400 4.38 25.17 -0.92
C ILE A 400 4.34 24.02 0.09
N ARG A 401 4.99 24.22 1.25
CA ARG A 401 5.19 23.15 2.25
C ARG A 401 4.28 23.23 3.49
N LYS A 402 3.88 24.44 3.90
CA LYS A 402 3.07 24.65 5.12
C LYS A 402 1.75 23.85 5.15
N PRO A 403 0.90 23.85 4.10
CA PRO A 403 -0.36 23.11 4.14
C PRO A 403 -0.16 21.58 4.08
N THR A 404 0.97 21.11 3.52
CA THR A 404 1.27 19.69 3.40
C THR A 404 2.01 19.11 4.60
N LEU A 405 2.31 19.92 5.61
CA LEU A 405 3.13 19.53 6.76
C LEU A 405 2.53 18.35 7.53
N LEU A 406 1.21 18.38 7.74
CA LEU A 406 0.48 17.31 8.43
C LEU A 406 0.61 15.99 7.66
N LEU A 407 0.38 16.03 6.35
CA LEU A 407 0.54 14.85 5.48
C LEU A 407 2.00 14.38 5.46
N GLN A 408 2.97 15.30 5.39
CA GLN A 408 4.37 14.93 5.46
C GLN A 408 4.66 14.12 6.73
N TRP A 409 4.29 14.61 7.91
CA TRP A 409 4.49 13.90 9.18
C TRP A 409 3.83 12.52 9.20
N MET A 410 2.60 12.42 8.69
CA MET A 410 1.91 11.14 8.55
C MET A 410 2.71 10.18 7.67
N GLY A 411 3.22 10.64 6.53
CA GLY A 411 4.01 9.81 5.63
C GLY A 411 5.35 9.36 6.19
N MET A 412 5.99 10.19 7.02
CA MET A 412 7.22 9.81 7.73
C MET A 412 6.99 8.70 8.77
N ASN A 413 5.77 8.60 9.30
CA ASN A 413 5.36 7.64 10.33
C ASN A 413 4.29 6.64 9.83
N ALA A 414 4.20 6.44 8.52
CA ALA A 414 3.11 5.73 7.88
C ALA A 414 2.84 4.33 8.46
N LEU A 415 3.88 3.55 8.78
CA LEU A 415 3.70 2.20 9.33
C LEU A 415 3.08 2.21 10.74
N ILE A 416 3.46 3.17 11.59
CA ILE A 416 2.91 3.31 12.94
C ILE A 416 1.43 3.66 12.84
N ILE A 417 1.10 4.66 12.00
CA ILE A 417 -0.27 5.12 11.84
C ILE A 417 -1.13 4.04 11.20
N TYR A 418 -0.60 3.30 10.21
CA TYR A 418 -1.28 2.14 9.65
C TYR A 418 -1.64 1.10 10.73
N ALA A 419 -0.68 0.75 11.59
CA ALA A 419 -0.90 -0.26 12.62
C ALA A 419 -1.86 0.22 13.73
N LEU A 420 -1.87 1.52 14.06
CA LEU A 420 -2.71 2.05 15.14
C LEU A 420 -4.11 2.46 14.67
N ALA A 421 -4.21 3.11 13.51
CA ALA A 421 -5.46 3.61 12.95
C ALA A 421 -6.17 2.52 12.13
N ALA A 422 -5.60 2.12 10.99
CA ALA A 422 -6.29 1.23 10.05
C ALA A 422 -6.40 -0.24 10.49
N CYS A 423 -5.51 -0.72 11.36
CA CYS A 423 -5.70 -2.02 12.01
C CYS A 423 -6.57 -1.93 13.27
N GLU A 424 -7.25 -0.80 13.51
CA GLU A 424 -8.22 -0.58 14.59
C GLU A 424 -7.66 -0.78 16.00
N LEU A 425 -6.33 -0.84 16.18
CA LEU A 425 -5.71 -1.13 17.47
C LEU A 425 -5.99 -0.02 18.50
N PHE A 426 -5.95 1.23 18.06
CA PHE A 426 -6.25 2.37 18.93
C PHE A 426 -7.75 2.52 19.19
N PRO A 427 -8.65 2.53 18.19
CA PRO A 427 -10.09 2.53 18.44
C PRO A 427 -10.54 1.37 19.33
N ALA A 428 -10.05 0.14 19.12
CA ALA A 428 -10.38 -1.00 19.97
C ALA A 428 -9.93 -0.81 21.42
N ALA A 429 -8.75 -0.23 21.65
CA ALA A 429 -8.28 0.08 23.00
C ALA A 429 -9.13 1.17 23.68
N VAL A 430 -9.53 2.21 22.93
CA VAL A 430 -10.37 3.29 23.45
C VAL A 430 -11.81 2.83 23.70
N GLN A 431 -12.34 1.94 22.85
CA GLN A 431 -13.68 1.37 23.00
C GLN A 431 -13.82 0.52 24.27
N GLY A 432 -12.71 -0.06 24.77
CA GLY A 432 -12.67 -0.74 26.06
C GLY A 432 -13.16 0.13 27.22
N PHE A 433 -13.15 1.46 27.07
CA PHE A 433 -13.79 2.41 27.99
C PHE A 433 -15.24 2.67 27.56
N TYR A 434 -16.18 1.96 28.20
CA TYR A 434 -17.62 2.11 27.96
C TYR A 434 -18.41 2.45 29.23
N TRP A 435 -19.54 3.12 29.06
CA TRP A 435 -20.43 3.49 30.16
C TRP A 435 -21.60 2.51 30.27
N ARG A 436 -21.59 1.67 31.31
CA ARG A 436 -22.60 0.64 31.64
C ARG A 436 -22.73 -0.50 30.62
N SER A 437 -22.82 -0.20 29.33
CA SER A 437 -22.95 -1.18 28.23
C SER A 437 -21.88 -0.98 27.16
N PRO A 438 -21.32 -2.05 26.56
CA PRO A 438 -20.31 -1.95 25.48
C PRO A 438 -20.75 -1.14 24.25
N GLU A 439 -22.06 -1.09 24.00
CA GLU A 439 -22.69 -0.28 22.95
C GLU A 439 -22.60 1.24 23.23
N SER A 440 -22.32 1.62 24.48
CA SER A 440 -22.16 3.01 24.93
C SER A 440 -20.69 3.31 25.20
N ASN A 441 -19.84 3.05 24.21
CA ASN A 441 -18.41 3.32 24.28
C ASN A 441 -18.08 4.75 23.85
N LEU A 442 -16.88 5.20 24.23
CA LEU A 442 -16.44 6.58 23.98
C LEU A 442 -16.40 6.92 22.48
N VAL A 443 -15.96 5.98 21.64
CA VAL A 443 -15.78 6.22 20.19
C VAL A 443 -17.15 6.42 19.52
N ASP A 444 -18.06 5.47 19.70
CA ASP A 444 -19.41 5.51 19.13
C ASP A 444 -20.22 6.67 19.72
N GLY A 445 -20.00 7.03 20.98
CA GLY A 445 -20.59 8.20 21.62
C GLY A 445 -20.13 9.51 20.98
N THR A 446 -18.84 9.66 20.67
CA THR A 446 -18.33 10.86 19.97
C THR A 446 -18.83 10.96 18.54
N GLU A 447 -18.93 9.85 17.82
CA GLU A 447 -19.50 9.84 16.48
C GLU A 447 -21.00 10.20 16.52
N ALA A 448 -21.77 9.59 17.43
CA ALA A 448 -23.19 9.90 17.59
C ALA A 448 -23.45 11.36 17.97
N LEU A 449 -22.58 11.96 18.80
CA LEU A 449 -22.64 13.38 19.13
C LEU A 449 -22.48 14.25 17.87
N LEU A 450 -21.49 13.95 17.02
CA LEU A 450 -21.28 14.69 15.78
C LEU A 450 -22.42 14.50 14.78
N GLN A 451 -22.97 13.28 14.68
CA GLN A 451 -24.16 13.00 13.88
C GLN A 451 -25.39 13.79 14.37
N ALA A 452 -25.54 13.96 15.68
CA ALA A 452 -26.60 14.76 16.28
C ALA A 452 -26.39 16.27 16.02
N ILE A 453 -25.18 16.80 16.22
CA ILE A 453 -24.85 18.22 15.95
C ILE A 453 -25.15 18.60 14.50
N LEU A 454 -24.77 17.74 13.56
CA LEU A 454 -24.93 17.99 12.12
C LEU A 454 -26.30 17.56 11.56
N HIS A 455 -27.18 17.01 12.41
CA HIS A 455 -28.50 16.51 12.01
C HIS A 455 -28.44 15.53 10.81
N SER A 456 -27.32 14.83 10.66
CA SER A 456 -27.09 13.94 9.52
C SER A 456 -26.08 12.86 9.88
N ARG A 457 -26.47 11.61 9.70
CA ARG A 457 -25.60 10.45 9.94
C ARG A 457 -24.37 10.49 9.03
N LYS A 458 -24.58 10.75 7.73
CA LYS A 458 -23.51 10.78 6.72
C LYS A 458 -22.47 11.87 7.00
N TRP A 459 -22.92 13.09 7.20
CA TRP A 459 -22.02 14.23 7.43
C TRP A 459 -21.40 14.19 8.84
N GLY A 460 -22.12 13.66 9.83
CA GLY A 460 -21.60 13.35 11.16
C GLY A 460 -20.39 12.42 11.12
N THR A 461 -20.54 11.26 10.47
CA THR A 461 -19.44 10.30 10.28
C THR A 461 -18.28 10.95 9.50
N LEU A 462 -18.55 11.70 8.43
CA LEU A 462 -17.46 12.36 7.68
C LEU A 462 -16.66 13.32 8.56
N VAL A 463 -17.31 14.15 9.37
CA VAL A 463 -16.63 15.10 10.26
C VAL A 463 -15.85 14.37 11.35
N PHE A 464 -16.41 13.30 11.92
CA PHE A 464 -15.71 12.43 12.85
C PHE A 464 -14.39 11.91 12.26
N VAL A 465 -14.44 11.37 11.04
CA VAL A 465 -13.26 10.82 10.35
C VAL A 465 -12.25 11.91 9.97
N MET A 466 -12.71 13.10 9.60
CA MET A 466 -11.80 14.24 9.36
C MET A 466 -11.06 14.68 10.63
N LEU A 467 -11.75 14.65 11.79
CA LEU A 467 -11.12 14.91 13.09
C LEU A 467 -10.13 13.80 13.46
N GLU A 468 -10.43 12.55 13.12
CA GLU A 468 -9.51 11.42 13.30
C GLU A 468 -8.23 11.58 12.46
N ILE A 469 -8.35 11.94 11.18
CA ILE A 469 -7.19 12.21 10.31
C ILE A 469 -6.34 13.36 10.90
N LEU A 470 -6.98 14.43 11.38
CA LEU A 470 -6.29 15.54 12.03
C LEU A 470 -5.57 15.08 13.30
N PHE A 471 -6.23 14.28 14.14
CA PHE A 471 -5.67 13.70 15.36
C PHE A 471 -4.41 12.87 15.06
N TRP A 472 -4.48 11.95 14.09
CA TRP A 472 -3.33 11.15 13.67
C TRP A 472 -2.21 12.00 13.06
N GLY A 473 -2.57 13.06 12.35
CA GLY A 473 -1.61 14.05 11.85
C GLY A 473 -0.83 14.76 12.96
N ILE A 474 -1.50 15.14 14.05
CA ILE A 474 -0.88 15.76 15.22
C ILE A 474 0.01 14.75 15.96
N ILE A 475 -0.46 13.52 16.16
CA ILE A 475 0.35 12.44 16.75
C ILE A 475 1.60 12.19 15.91
N ALA A 476 1.47 12.13 14.59
CA ALA A 476 2.60 11.95 13.69
C ALA A 476 3.62 13.11 13.81
N GLY A 477 3.13 14.34 13.97
CA GLY A 477 3.96 15.50 14.27
C GLY A 477 4.70 15.38 15.60
N PHE A 478 4.03 14.91 16.66
CA PHE A 478 4.67 14.66 17.95
C PHE A 478 5.75 13.57 17.86
N LEU A 479 5.46 12.44 17.19
CA LEU A 479 6.43 11.36 16.95
C LEU A 479 7.65 11.88 16.18
N HIS A 480 7.41 12.70 15.15
CA HIS A 480 8.46 13.35 14.38
C HIS A 480 9.34 14.26 15.24
N MET A 481 8.74 15.13 16.07
CA MET A 481 9.47 16.01 16.99
C MET A 481 10.31 15.24 18.01
N LYS A 482 9.88 14.04 18.40
CA LYS A 482 10.62 13.14 19.28
C LYS A 482 11.63 12.25 18.55
N GLY A 483 11.70 12.31 17.22
CA GLY A 483 12.60 11.48 16.41
C GLY A 483 12.25 9.99 16.44
N ILE A 484 11.00 9.64 16.77
CA ILE A 484 10.53 8.26 16.86
C ILE A 484 10.06 7.82 15.47
N TYR A 485 10.73 6.82 14.90
CA TYR A 485 10.33 6.21 13.63
C TYR A 485 10.46 4.69 13.73
N MET A 486 9.44 3.98 13.29
CA MET A 486 9.50 2.52 13.20
C MET A 486 10.33 2.13 11.97
N LYS A 487 11.40 1.36 12.20
CA LYS A 487 12.22 0.76 11.14
C LYS A 487 12.14 -0.76 11.28
N LEU A 488 11.79 -1.42 10.19
CA LEU A 488 11.75 -2.89 10.08
C LEU A 488 13.07 -3.43 9.53
#